data_AF-A0A1F7JBN3-F1
#
_entry.id   AF-A0A1F7JBN3-F1
#
_cell.length_a   1.000
_cell.length_b   1.000
_cell.length_c   1.000
_cell.angle_alpha   90.00
_cell.angle_beta   90.00
_cell.angle_gamma   90.00
#
_symmetry.space_group_name_H-M   'P 1'
#
loop_
_entity.id
_entity.type
_entity.pdbx_description
1 polymer ?
#
loop_
_entity_poly.entity_id
_entity_poly.type
_entity_poly.pdbx_seq_one_letter_code
_entity_poly.pdbx_strand_id
1 'polypeptide(L)'
;MELSNELGVNLEEYKGRERIPWVSLSNILAGVGNSEAKALCLLIMEPDCIYSGDDIATKLRELQIPGRGWPDYAGSNVTQYLDKTFKPIGLVAESIDGHWDSRIGFQKTLRGAGIGDAVAGLMLEFSENHSEYGLRQIIGKTASSASTKITDVAGEEIEHKKRPIDTLIQLYWELLTTSQDTLTVNQLANVLGERGGDILAHVKNLSDCGIIDYETRGRSDPWQTHQYTGESKLLGKERPAEESTGRLGSVYNFFKTHPEGHYTVEEVFEAMKLEYPDDDPKKLLIDIYEYVDRLRTRGYLQNTSKFTKKYGSKIALKPEAYDSVHDLVSLVDKIQNVDTETLAHGKRVGREILADRERVTVLMEKARSTSPDANRKPISEMTEVVLDILSANPGVTRNVVRQLLSERGYRYTPKNVGNILDKLHLRGVITKETTSSRINKWFVSPGGESSGVNT
;
A
#
# COMPACT_ATOMS: atom_id res chain seq x y z
N MET A 1 38.00 12.14 1.65
CA MET A 1 38.71 11.37 0.61
C MET A 1 39.33 10.12 1.24
N GLU A 2 38.56 9.43 2.09
CA GLU A 2 38.91 8.16 2.75
C GLU A 2 37.60 7.71 3.42
N LEU A 3 36.82 6.92 2.67
CA LEU A 3 35.60 6.15 3.03
C LEU A 3 34.86 5.68 1.75
N SER A 4 35.30 6.13 0.56
CA SER A 4 34.74 5.73 -0.74
C SER A 4 35.32 4.42 -1.31
N ASN A 5 36.14 3.67 -0.56
CA ASN A 5 36.90 2.53 -1.10
C ASN A 5 36.48 1.14 -0.60
N GLU A 6 35.35 0.99 0.12
CA GLU A 6 34.91 -0.34 0.62
C GLU A 6 33.80 -1.02 -0.19
N LEU A 7 33.28 -0.41 -1.26
CA LEU A 7 32.22 -1.03 -2.10
C LEU A 7 32.63 -1.33 -3.55
N GLY A 8 33.87 -1.05 -3.96
CA GLY A 8 34.37 -1.49 -5.28
C GLY A 8 33.55 -1.03 -6.50
N VAL A 9 32.68 -0.01 -6.36
CA VAL A 9 31.92 0.54 -7.49
C VAL A 9 32.71 1.70 -8.08
N ASN A 10 33.45 1.43 -9.15
CA ASN A 10 34.11 2.47 -9.93
C ASN A 10 33.06 3.24 -10.77
N LEU A 11 32.55 4.34 -10.22
CA LEU A 11 31.51 5.18 -10.83
C LEU A 11 31.94 5.89 -12.13
N GLU A 12 33.24 5.87 -12.49
CA GLU A 12 33.75 6.44 -13.75
C GLU A 12 33.46 5.56 -14.98
N GLU A 13 33.20 4.25 -14.81
CA GLU A 13 32.92 3.32 -15.91
C GLU A 13 31.48 3.40 -16.47
N TYR A 14 30.60 4.16 -15.80
CA TYR A 14 29.17 4.27 -16.14
C TYR A 14 28.84 5.38 -17.15
N LYS A 15 29.84 6.13 -17.64
CA LYS A 15 29.66 7.21 -18.62
C LYS A 15 29.61 6.66 -20.05
N GLY A 16 28.47 6.11 -20.47
CA GLY A 16 28.29 5.73 -21.88
C GLY A 16 26.97 5.09 -22.31
N ARG A 17 26.04 4.81 -21.40
CA ARG A 17 24.71 4.25 -21.75
C ARG A 17 23.61 5.24 -21.40
N GLU A 18 22.71 5.52 -22.35
CA GLU A 18 21.53 6.34 -22.08
C GLU A 18 20.59 5.56 -21.15
N ARG A 19 20.50 6.03 -19.90
CA ARG A 19 19.57 5.54 -18.87
C ARG A 19 18.13 5.55 -19.42
N ILE A 20 17.37 4.48 -19.21
CA ILE A 20 15.95 4.47 -19.56
C ILE A 20 15.24 5.59 -18.78
N PRO A 21 14.52 6.48 -19.47
CA PRO A 21 13.75 7.53 -18.82
C PRO A 21 12.76 6.93 -17.82
N TRP A 22 12.67 7.50 -16.61
CA TRP A 22 11.79 6.97 -15.55
C TRP A 22 10.35 6.75 -16.04
N VAL A 23 9.81 7.70 -16.81
CA VAL A 23 8.47 7.64 -17.42
C VAL A 23 8.27 6.37 -18.27
N SER A 24 9.30 5.98 -19.02
CA SER A 24 9.30 4.79 -19.87
C SER A 24 9.39 3.51 -19.02
N LEU A 25 10.27 3.50 -18.03
CA LEU A 25 10.45 2.34 -17.14
C LEU A 25 9.23 2.12 -16.24
N SER A 26 8.67 3.16 -15.63
CA SER A 26 7.50 3.05 -14.75
C SER A 26 6.27 2.56 -15.51
N ASN A 27 6.11 2.97 -16.77
CA ASN A 27 5.12 2.42 -17.71
C ASN A 27 5.29 0.90 -17.89
N ILE A 28 6.53 0.44 -18.12
CA ILE A 28 6.84 -0.98 -18.30
C ILE A 28 6.59 -1.77 -17.02
N LEU A 29 7.16 -1.33 -15.88
CA LEU A 29 7.00 -2.01 -14.60
C LEU A 29 5.54 -2.09 -14.15
N ALA A 30 4.76 -1.01 -14.30
CA ALA A 30 3.32 -1.04 -14.01
C ALA A 30 2.52 -1.86 -15.02
N GLY A 31 3.09 -2.05 -16.22
CA GLY A 31 2.50 -2.80 -17.31
C GLY A 31 2.67 -4.30 -17.12
N VAL A 32 3.91 -4.77 -16.98
CA VAL A 32 4.28 -6.19 -16.94
C VAL A 32 4.83 -6.64 -15.59
N GLY A 33 5.52 -5.75 -14.85
CA GLY A 33 6.23 -6.09 -13.61
C GLY A 33 5.38 -6.14 -12.34
N ASN A 34 4.08 -5.81 -12.40
CA ASN A 34 3.24 -5.67 -11.22
C ASN A 34 2.28 -6.85 -10.96
N SER A 35 2.44 -7.94 -11.70
CA SER A 35 1.59 -9.12 -11.61
C SER A 35 2.29 -10.29 -12.28
N GLU A 36 2.46 -11.39 -11.57
CA GLU A 36 3.12 -12.60 -12.08
C GLU A 36 2.40 -13.12 -13.33
N ALA A 37 1.07 -13.16 -13.29
CA ALA A 37 0.26 -13.56 -14.45
C ALA A 37 0.48 -12.67 -15.69
N LYS A 38 0.76 -11.37 -15.51
CA LYS A 38 1.04 -10.46 -16.65
C LYS A 38 2.41 -10.73 -17.25
N ALA A 39 3.42 -10.85 -16.39
CA ALA A 39 4.77 -11.20 -16.82
C ALA A 39 4.77 -12.51 -17.60
N LEU A 40 4.09 -13.55 -17.09
CA LEU A 40 3.95 -14.83 -17.79
C LEU A 40 3.16 -14.69 -19.12
N CYS A 41 2.08 -13.91 -19.15
CA CYS A 41 1.33 -13.65 -20.40
C CYS A 41 2.23 -13.06 -21.49
N LEU A 42 3.08 -12.08 -21.15
CA LEU A 42 3.99 -11.49 -22.13
C LEU A 42 5.06 -12.50 -22.57
N LEU A 43 5.68 -13.22 -21.64
CA LEU A 43 6.76 -14.16 -21.95
C LEU A 43 6.32 -15.30 -22.88
N ILE A 44 5.07 -15.77 -22.77
CA ILE A 44 4.51 -16.85 -23.62
C ILE A 44 4.36 -16.46 -25.09
N MET A 45 4.24 -15.16 -25.38
CA MET A 45 4.07 -14.69 -26.73
C MET A 45 5.40 -14.79 -27.49
N GLU A 46 5.48 -15.68 -28.47
CA GLU A 46 6.62 -15.70 -29.39
C GLU A 46 6.58 -14.52 -30.38
N PRO A 47 7.74 -14.00 -30.81
CA PRO A 47 7.82 -13.05 -31.92
C PRO A 47 7.13 -13.60 -33.18
N ASP A 48 6.60 -12.70 -34.01
CA ASP A 48 5.99 -13.03 -35.31
C ASP A 48 4.74 -13.94 -35.28
N CYS A 49 4.23 -14.22 -34.08
CA CYS A 49 2.99 -14.97 -33.88
C CYS A 49 1.85 -14.03 -33.45
N ILE A 50 0.64 -14.31 -33.95
CA ILE A 50 -0.59 -13.62 -33.55
C ILE A 50 -1.31 -14.47 -32.50
N TYR A 51 -1.69 -13.84 -31.38
CA TYR A 51 -2.38 -14.50 -30.28
C TYR A 51 -3.70 -13.79 -29.95
N SER A 52 -4.75 -14.57 -29.68
CA SER A 52 -5.90 -14.11 -28.91
C SER A 52 -5.65 -14.27 -27.40
N GLY A 53 -6.50 -13.65 -26.58
CA GLY A 53 -6.45 -13.85 -25.13
C GLY A 53 -6.70 -15.31 -24.72
N ASP A 54 -7.56 -16.03 -25.44
CA ASP A 54 -7.85 -17.44 -25.18
C ASP A 54 -6.67 -18.36 -25.53
N ASP A 55 -5.89 -18.04 -26.58
CA ASP A 55 -4.70 -18.81 -26.95
C ASP A 55 -3.66 -18.77 -25.82
N ILE A 56 -3.36 -17.57 -25.31
CA ILE A 56 -2.40 -17.39 -24.22
C ILE A 56 -2.92 -17.98 -22.92
N ALA A 57 -4.21 -17.81 -22.60
CA ALA A 57 -4.79 -18.43 -21.40
C ALA A 57 -4.75 -19.96 -21.45
N THR A 58 -4.96 -20.55 -22.63
CA THR A 58 -4.84 -21.99 -22.83
C THR A 58 -3.40 -22.46 -22.67
N LYS A 59 -2.44 -21.81 -23.32
CA LYS A 59 -1.00 -22.09 -23.13
C LYS A 59 -0.58 -21.97 -21.66
N LEU A 60 -1.04 -20.94 -20.95
CA LEU A 60 -0.75 -20.78 -19.51
C LEU A 60 -1.28 -21.95 -18.68
N ARG A 61 -2.49 -22.44 -18.97
CA ARG A 61 -3.06 -23.59 -18.26
C ARG A 61 -2.29 -24.88 -18.55
N GLU A 62 -1.81 -25.06 -19.78
CA GLU A 62 -1.01 -26.23 -20.19
C GLU A 62 0.41 -26.23 -19.61
N LEU A 63 0.97 -25.05 -19.33
CA LEU A 63 2.27 -24.89 -18.68
C LEU A 63 2.24 -25.06 -17.16
N GLN A 64 1.05 -25.12 -16.56
CA GLN A 64 0.89 -25.39 -15.13
C GLN A 64 0.73 -26.89 -14.85
N ILE A 65 0.96 -27.28 -13.61
CA ILE A 65 0.63 -28.63 -13.13
C ILE A 65 -0.89 -28.77 -13.08
N PRO A 66 -1.47 -29.82 -13.68
CA PRO A 66 -2.92 -30.00 -13.71
C PRO A 66 -3.56 -29.90 -12.31
N GLY A 67 -4.56 -29.04 -12.18
CA GLY A 67 -5.31 -28.82 -10.93
C GLY A 67 -4.64 -27.91 -9.90
N ARG A 68 -3.40 -27.46 -10.12
CA ARG A 68 -2.70 -26.46 -9.29
C ARG A 68 -2.60 -25.12 -10.00
N GLY A 69 -2.12 -24.08 -9.31
CA GLY A 69 -2.01 -22.75 -9.92
C GLY A 69 -3.34 -22.01 -10.01
N TRP A 70 -3.61 -21.54 -11.23
CA TRP A 70 -4.85 -20.88 -11.62
C TRP A 70 -5.49 -21.66 -12.78
N PRO A 71 -6.13 -22.81 -12.49
CA PRO A 71 -6.63 -23.74 -13.51
C PRO A 71 -7.78 -23.17 -14.35
N ASP A 72 -8.55 -22.22 -13.81
CA ASP A 72 -9.67 -21.54 -14.43
C ASP A 72 -9.31 -20.14 -14.97
N TYR A 73 -8.01 -19.89 -15.24
CA TYR A 73 -7.56 -18.62 -15.77
C TYR A 73 -8.20 -18.31 -17.14
N ALA A 74 -8.97 -17.23 -17.19
CA ALA A 74 -9.82 -16.89 -18.33
C ALA A 74 -9.10 -15.99 -19.36
N GLY A 75 -9.32 -16.24 -20.65
CA GLY A 75 -8.78 -15.42 -21.74
C GLY A 75 -9.25 -13.97 -21.72
N SER A 76 -10.43 -13.67 -21.14
CA SER A 76 -10.88 -12.29 -20.94
C SER A 76 -9.93 -11.46 -20.08
N ASN A 77 -9.26 -12.07 -19.08
CA ASN A 77 -8.25 -11.39 -18.28
C ASN A 77 -7.03 -11.05 -19.12
N VAL A 78 -6.61 -12.01 -19.96
CA VAL A 78 -5.48 -11.83 -20.88
C VAL A 78 -5.77 -10.75 -21.91
N THR A 79 -6.96 -10.77 -22.54
CA THR A 79 -7.37 -9.73 -23.50
C THR A 79 -7.31 -8.34 -22.87
N GLN A 80 -7.71 -8.18 -21.61
CA GLN A 80 -7.56 -6.90 -20.90
C GLN A 80 -6.10 -6.51 -20.70
N TYR A 81 -5.19 -7.45 -20.45
CA TYR A 81 -3.77 -7.16 -20.33
C TYR A 81 -3.18 -6.73 -21.67
N LEU A 82 -3.48 -7.46 -22.75
CA LEU A 82 -3.01 -7.15 -24.10
C LEU A 82 -3.50 -5.75 -24.53
N ASP A 83 -4.81 -5.51 -24.47
CA ASP A 83 -5.42 -4.29 -25.02
C ASP A 83 -5.26 -3.07 -24.11
N LYS A 84 -5.47 -3.21 -22.79
CA LYS A 84 -5.49 -2.07 -21.86
C LYS A 84 -4.16 -1.82 -21.16
N THR A 85 -3.22 -2.76 -21.23
CA THR A 85 -1.94 -2.64 -20.53
C THR A 85 -0.74 -2.68 -21.46
N PHE A 86 -0.54 -3.76 -22.23
CA PHE A 86 0.67 -3.94 -23.03
C PHE A 86 0.68 -3.13 -24.31
N LYS A 87 -0.45 -3.04 -25.02
CA LYS A 87 -0.59 -2.26 -26.26
C LYS A 87 -0.32 -0.76 -26.04
N PRO A 88 -0.90 -0.09 -25.02
CA PRO A 88 -0.66 1.34 -24.78
C PRO A 88 0.80 1.70 -24.46
N ILE A 89 1.61 0.75 -23.98
CA ILE A 89 3.04 0.96 -23.68
C ILE A 89 3.96 0.35 -24.74
N GLY A 90 3.39 -0.12 -25.85
CA GLY A 90 4.10 -0.64 -27.02
C GLY A 90 4.79 -1.99 -26.84
N LEU A 91 4.41 -2.81 -25.84
CA LEU A 91 4.96 -4.17 -25.70
C LEU A 91 4.31 -5.19 -26.65
N VAL A 92 3.05 -4.94 -27.03
CA VAL A 92 2.31 -5.70 -28.04
C VAL A 92 1.62 -4.74 -29.01
N ALA A 93 1.33 -5.20 -30.21
CA ALA A 93 0.55 -4.48 -31.21
C ALA A 93 -0.66 -5.30 -31.64
N GLU A 94 -1.73 -4.61 -32.03
CA GLU A 94 -2.90 -5.23 -32.63
C GLU A 94 -2.55 -5.68 -34.06
N SER A 95 -2.94 -6.89 -34.43
CA SER A 95 -2.68 -7.47 -35.74
C SER A 95 -3.92 -8.23 -36.23
N ILE A 96 -4.17 -8.19 -37.54
CA ILE A 96 -5.32 -8.86 -38.17
C ILE A 96 -4.79 -10.13 -38.83
N ASP A 97 -5.34 -11.28 -38.44
CA ASP A 97 -5.06 -12.52 -39.16
C ASP A 97 -5.81 -12.53 -40.49
N GLY A 98 -5.06 -12.50 -41.59
CA GLY A 98 -5.58 -12.27 -42.94
C GLY A 98 -6.30 -13.47 -43.56
N HIS A 99 -6.33 -14.64 -42.91
CA HIS A 99 -6.78 -15.86 -43.59
C HIS A 99 -8.26 -16.18 -43.48
N TRP A 100 -8.98 -15.80 -42.43
CA TRP A 100 -10.43 -16.03 -42.30
C TRP A 100 -11.03 -15.03 -41.28
N ASP A 101 -11.96 -14.18 -41.71
CA ASP A 101 -12.76 -13.25 -40.89
C ASP A 101 -11.99 -12.47 -39.79
N SER A 102 -11.57 -11.23 -40.09
CA SER A 102 -11.42 -10.07 -39.18
C SER A 102 -11.10 -10.29 -37.69
N ARG A 103 -10.37 -11.35 -37.32
CA ARG A 103 -10.01 -11.64 -35.94
C ARG A 103 -8.82 -10.77 -35.58
N ILE A 104 -9.13 -9.74 -34.80
CA ILE A 104 -8.18 -8.90 -34.12
C ILE A 104 -7.43 -9.76 -33.10
N GLY A 105 -6.15 -10.00 -33.33
CA GLY A 105 -5.23 -10.63 -32.40
C GLY A 105 -4.11 -9.66 -31.98
N PHE A 106 -3.17 -10.16 -31.18
CA PHE A 106 -2.05 -9.37 -30.66
C PHE A 106 -0.72 -10.05 -30.98
N GLN A 107 0.25 -9.24 -31.40
CA GLN A 107 1.61 -9.67 -31.70
C GLN A 107 2.61 -8.97 -30.78
N LYS A 108 3.64 -9.67 -30.31
CA LYS A 108 4.71 -9.07 -29.50
C LYS A 108 5.57 -8.15 -30.38
N THR A 109 5.85 -6.93 -29.91
CA THR A 109 6.71 -5.98 -30.63
C THR A 109 8.18 -6.22 -30.34
N LEU A 110 9.08 -5.55 -31.10
CA LEU A 110 10.51 -5.52 -30.77
C LEU A 110 10.79 -4.97 -29.37
N ARG A 111 10.00 -3.99 -28.91
CA ARG A 111 10.10 -3.46 -27.55
C ARG A 111 9.65 -4.49 -26.51
N GLY A 112 8.60 -5.26 -26.80
CA GLY A 112 8.16 -6.42 -26.04
C GLY A 112 9.27 -7.47 -25.89
N ALA A 113 9.82 -7.93 -27.01
CA ALA A 113 10.91 -8.93 -27.04
C ALA A 113 12.26 -8.39 -26.49
N GLY A 114 12.43 -7.07 -26.55
CA GLY A 114 13.58 -6.34 -26.08
C GLY A 114 13.56 -6.17 -24.56
N ILE A 115 12.92 -5.11 -24.10
CA ILE A 115 12.90 -4.73 -22.69
C ILE A 115 11.77 -5.42 -21.91
N GLY A 116 10.63 -5.68 -22.57
CA GLY A 116 9.46 -6.29 -21.92
C GLY A 116 9.78 -7.68 -21.34
N ASP A 117 10.35 -8.57 -22.14
CA ASP A 117 10.72 -9.93 -21.71
C ASP A 117 11.82 -9.92 -20.64
N ALA A 118 12.78 -9.00 -20.75
CA ALA A 118 13.82 -8.84 -19.74
C ALA A 118 13.24 -8.45 -18.38
N VAL A 119 12.40 -7.41 -18.36
CA VAL A 119 11.72 -6.97 -17.13
C VAL A 119 10.79 -8.05 -16.60
N ALA A 120 10.01 -8.72 -17.47
CA ALA A 120 9.13 -9.80 -17.06
C ALA A 120 9.90 -10.92 -16.35
N GLY A 121 11.01 -11.38 -16.91
CA GLY A 121 11.83 -12.43 -16.29
C GLY A 121 12.45 -12.01 -14.96
N LEU A 122 13.07 -10.81 -14.89
CA LEU A 122 13.66 -10.28 -13.66
C LEU A 122 12.63 -10.11 -12.54
N MET A 123 11.43 -9.63 -12.88
CA MET A 123 10.37 -9.43 -11.89
C MET A 123 9.79 -10.77 -11.40
N LEU A 124 9.72 -11.79 -12.26
CA LEU A 124 9.32 -13.12 -11.83
C LEU A 124 10.37 -13.78 -10.93
N GLU A 125 11.65 -13.66 -11.27
CA GLU A 125 12.76 -14.11 -10.42
C GLU A 125 12.73 -13.43 -9.04
N PHE A 126 12.55 -12.11 -9.01
CA PHE A 126 12.32 -11.38 -7.78
C PHE A 126 11.14 -11.97 -6.98
N SER A 127 10.04 -12.31 -7.65
CA SER A 127 8.87 -12.90 -6.99
C SER A 127 9.12 -14.31 -6.46
N GLU A 128 9.97 -15.11 -7.11
CA GLU A 128 10.38 -16.43 -6.60
C GLU A 128 11.29 -16.31 -5.37
N ASN A 129 12.21 -15.34 -5.38
CA ASN A 129 13.16 -15.11 -4.29
C ASN A 129 12.53 -14.47 -3.05
N HIS A 130 11.39 -13.77 -3.20
CA HIS A 130 10.66 -13.14 -2.11
C HIS A 130 9.21 -13.64 -2.07
N SER A 131 9.03 -14.84 -1.50
CA SER A 131 7.76 -15.57 -1.48
C SER A 131 6.64 -14.90 -0.67
N GLU A 132 7.01 -13.97 0.22
CA GLU A 132 6.17 -13.33 1.23
C GLU A 132 5.16 -12.36 0.61
N TYR A 133 5.53 -11.76 -0.53
CA TYR A 133 4.75 -10.71 -1.18
C TYR A 133 4.59 -11.00 -2.68
N GLY A 134 3.37 -11.01 -3.20
CA GLY A 134 3.16 -11.00 -4.65
C GLY A 134 3.50 -9.64 -5.26
N LEU A 135 3.88 -9.63 -6.53
CA LEU A 135 4.26 -8.43 -7.29
C LEU A 135 3.20 -7.33 -7.19
N ARG A 136 1.92 -7.70 -7.22
CA ARG A 136 0.81 -6.75 -7.10
C ARG A 136 0.76 -6.05 -5.74
N GLN A 137 1.16 -6.73 -4.66
CA GLN A 137 1.15 -6.17 -3.31
C GLN A 137 2.27 -5.15 -3.13
N ILE A 138 3.47 -5.46 -3.62
CA ILE A 138 4.66 -4.61 -3.45
C ILE A 138 4.78 -3.49 -4.50
N ILE A 139 4.36 -3.72 -5.75
CA ILE A 139 4.43 -2.71 -6.84
C ILE A 139 3.10 -1.96 -7.03
N GLY A 140 2.02 -2.50 -6.49
CA GLY A 140 0.68 -1.91 -6.60
C GLY A 140 0.00 -2.18 -7.94
N LYS A 141 -1.27 -1.73 -8.03
CA LYS A 141 -2.14 -1.96 -9.19
C LYS A 141 -1.76 -1.08 -10.40
N THR A 142 -2.09 -1.53 -11.60
CA THR A 142 -1.89 -0.73 -12.84
C THR A 142 -2.89 0.42 -12.96
N ALA A 143 -4.09 0.27 -12.38
CA ALA A 143 -5.17 1.25 -12.53
C ALA A 143 -4.91 2.54 -11.73
N SER A 144 -4.96 3.67 -12.42
CA SER A 144 -4.86 5.02 -11.85
C SER A 144 -5.97 5.92 -12.39
N SER A 145 -6.45 6.86 -11.56
CA SER A 145 -7.37 7.93 -11.96
C SER A 145 -6.66 9.20 -12.43
N ALA A 146 -5.33 9.22 -12.43
CA ALA A 146 -4.56 10.34 -12.96
C ALA A 146 -4.87 10.57 -14.45
N SER A 147 -4.80 11.82 -14.91
CA SER A 147 -4.87 12.10 -16.34
C SER A 147 -3.62 11.56 -17.06
N THR A 148 -3.80 11.13 -18.30
CA THR A 148 -2.68 10.85 -19.19
C THR A 148 -2.01 12.18 -19.56
N LYS A 149 -0.69 12.22 -19.52
CA LYS A 149 0.16 13.32 -19.96
C LYS A 149 1.03 12.83 -21.11
N ILE A 150 1.27 13.65 -22.11
CA ILE A 150 2.28 13.38 -23.14
C ILE A 150 3.58 14.00 -22.65
N THR A 151 4.64 13.21 -22.60
CA THR A 151 5.98 13.66 -22.23
C THR A 151 6.90 13.43 -23.42
N ASP A 152 7.52 14.48 -23.93
CA ASP A 152 8.59 14.36 -24.92
C ASP A 152 9.84 13.85 -24.20
N VAL A 153 10.35 12.72 -24.65
CA VAL A 153 11.63 12.18 -24.20
C VAL A 153 12.49 11.87 -25.40
N ALA A 154 13.56 12.65 -25.55
CA ALA A 154 14.51 12.52 -26.66
C ALA A 154 13.86 12.58 -28.06
N GLY A 155 12.78 13.36 -28.21
CA GLY A 155 12.04 13.53 -29.47
C GLY A 155 10.94 12.49 -29.70
N GLU A 156 10.73 11.55 -28.77
CA GLU A 156 9.59 10.64 -28.79
C GLU A 156 8.49 11.13 -27.82
N GLU A 157 7.26 11.28 -28.34
CA GLU A 157 6.09 11.54 -27.50
C GLU A 157 5.66 10.26 -26.77
N ILE A 158 5.87 10.23 -25.46
CA ILE A 158 5.49 9.10 -24.61
C ILE A 158 4.23 9.47 -23.82
N GLU A 159 3.16 8.70 -24.04
CA GLU A 159 1.98 8.75 -23.17
C GLU A 159 2.33 8.19 -21.79
N HIS A 160 2.16 9.02 -20.76
CA HIS A 160 2.43 8.69 -19.38
C HIS A 160 1.22 8.93 -18.51
N LYS A 161 0.84 7.91 -17.75
CA LYS A 161 -0.15 8.01 -16.69
C LYS A 161 0.53 7.71 -15.38
N LYS A 162 0.49 8.64 -14.43
CA LYS A 162 1.03 8.42 -13.08
C LYS A 162 0.32 7.23 -12.44
N ARG A 163 1.05 6.16 -12.12
CA ARG A 163 0.56 4.92 -11.54
C ARG A 163 1.13 4.73 -10.13
N PRO A 164 0.55 3.82 -9.33
CA PRO A 164 1.03 3.52 -7.99
C PRO A 164 2.55 3.29 -7.87
N ILE A 165 3.16 2.64 -8.86
CA ILE A 165 4.60 2.36 -8.83
C ILE A 165 5.46 3.64 -8.78
N ASP A 166 5.02 4.73 -9.42
CA ASP A 166 5.75 6.00 -9.43
C ASP A 166 5.97 6.52 -8.01
N THR A 167 4.93 6.42 -7.19
CA THR A 167 4.95 6.83 -5.80
C THR A 167 5.62 5.78 -4.91
N LEU A 168 5.37 4.49 -5.15
CA LEU A 168 5.85 3.40 -4.30
C LEU A 168 7.36 3.23 -4.33
N ILE A 169 8.00 3.29 -5.50
CA ILE A 169 9.47 3.15 -5.59
C ILE A 169 10.17 4.31 -4.88
N GLN A 170 9.67 5.53 -5.04
CA GLN A 170 10.21 6.68 -4.32
C GLN A 170 9.95 6.57 -2.80
N LEU A 171 8.77 6.12 -2.39
CA LEU A 171 8.48 5.85 -0.97
C LEU A 171 9.44 4.82 -0.38
N TYR A 172 9.73 3.73 -1.10
CA TYR A 172 10.70 2.72 -0.67
C TYR A 172 12.11 3.30 -0.56
N TRP A 173 12.54 4.07 -1.56
CA TRP A 173 13.82 4.77 -1.52
C TRP A 173 13.95 5.64 -0.26
N GLU A 174 12.92 6.45 0.03
CA GLU A 174 12.91 7.29 1.23
C GLU A 174 12.95 6.45 2.51
N LEU A 175 12.20 5.35 2.60
CA LEU A 175 12.23 4.46 3.77
C LEU A 175 13.58 3.77 3.97
N LEU A 176 14.30 3.44 2.90
CA LEU A 176 15.61 2.78 2.97
C LEU A 176 16.75 3.75 3.30
N THR A 177 16.63 5.02 2.87
CA THR A 177 17.74 6.00 2.91
C THR A 177 17.61 7.04 4.01
N THR A 178 16.41 7.21 4.58
CA THR A 178 16.22 8.17 5.68
C THR A 178 16.94 7.67 6.93
N SER A 179 17.80 8.51 7.52
CA SER A 179 18.46 8.24 8.80
C SER A 179 17.52 8.27 10.02
N GLN A 180 16.25 8.63 9.82
CA GLN A 180 15.22 8.59 10.84
C GLN A 180 14.57 7.21 10.78
N ASP A 181 14.46 6.54 11.93
CA ASP A 181 13.81 5.23 12.03
C ASP A 181 12.36 5.22 11.52
N THR A 182 11.73 6.40 11.44
CA THR A 182 10.37 6.56 10.88
C THR A 182 10.13 7.86 10.13
N LEU A 183 9.27 7.74 9.11
CA LEU A 183 8.74 8.84 8.31
C LEU A 183 7.27 9.10 8.60
N THR A 184 6.75 10.21 8.10
CA THR A 184 5.35 10.57 8.25
C THR A 184 4.71 10.86 6.90
N VAL A 185 3.39 10.74 6.80
CA VAL A 185 2.65 10.97 5.55
C VAL A 185 2.95 12.37 5.01
N ASN A 186 3.05 13.39 5.88
CA ASN A 186 3.35 14.75 5.45
C ASN A 186 4.80 14.92 4.97
N GLN A 187 5.78 14.26 5.61
CA GLN A 187 7.16 14.28 5.13
C GLN A 187 7.26 13.62 3.75
N LEU A 188 6.69 12.41 3.60
CA LEU A 188 6.65 11.72 2.31
C LEU A 188 5.92 12.56 1.25
N ALA A 189 4.76 13.13 1.58
CA ALA A 189 4.02 13.99 0.67
C ALA A 189 4.85 15.20 0.20
N ASN A 190 5.60 15.83 1.10
CA ASN A 190 6.46 16.96 0.75
C ASN A 190 7.65 16.55 -0.12
N VAL A 191 8.32 15.43 0.21
CA VAL A 191 9.47 14.94 -0.57
C VAL A 191 9.04 14.50 -1.97
N LEU A 192 7.91 13.81 -2.07
CA LEU A 192 7.36 13.29 -3.32
C LEU A 192 6.62 14.36 -4.15
N GLY A 193 6.40 15.56 -3.59
CA GLY A 193 5.61 16.61 -4.23
C GLY A 193 4.15 16.22 -4.46
N GLU A 194 3.59 15.38 -3.58
CA GLU A 194 2.25 14.81 -3.70
C GLU A 194 1.29 15.30 -2.61
N ARG A 195 -0.01 15.14 -2.84
CA ARG A 195 -1.00 15.40 -1.78
C ARG A 195 -0.93 14.26 -0.77
N GLY A 196 -0.94 14.59 0.53
CA GLY A 196 -0.92 13.59 1.60
C GLY A 196 -2.06 12.56 1.52
N GLY A 197 -3.22 12.93 0.98
CA GLY A 197 -4.33 12.00 0.75
C GLY A 197 -4.02 10.89 -0.27
N ASP A 198 -3.22 11.20 -1.30
CA ASP A 198 -2.82 10.24 -2.32
C ASP A 198 -1.78 9.27 -1.75
N ILE A 199 -0.78 9.79 -1.02
CA ILE A 199 0.21 9.00 -0.28
C ILE A 199 -0.44 8.08 0.75
N LEU A 200 -1.44 8.57 1.48
CA LEU A 200 -2.13 7.81 2.52
C LEU A 200 -2.75 6.51 1.98
N ALA A 201 -3.27 6.52 0.74
CA ALA A 201 -3.83 5.32 0.14
C ALA A 201 -2.76 4.25 -0.10
N HIS A 202 -1.56 4.64 -0.54
CA HIS A 202 -0.42 3.73 -0.72
C HIS A 202 0.04 3.18 0.62
N VAL A 203 0.27 4.05 1.60
CA VAL A 203 0.72 3.68 2.94
C VAL A 203 -0.25 2.68 3.60
N LYS A 204 -1.57 2.91 3.53
CA LYS A 204 -2.55 1.96 4.08
C LYS A 204 -2.49 0.59 3.39
N ASN A 205 -2.35 0.57 2.07
CA ASN A 205 -2.25 -0.70 1.34
C ASN A 205 -0.97 -1.47 1.69
N LEU A 206 0.17 -0.78 1.82
CA LEU A 206 1.43 -1.40 2.22
C LEU A 206 1.37 -1.95 3.66
N SER A 207 0.70 -1.23 4.56
CA SER A 207 0.45 -1.71 5.92
C SER A 207 -0.48 -2.92 5.96
N ASP A 208 -1.59 -2.88 5.21
CA ASP A 208 -2.50 -4.02 5.04
C ASP A 208 -1.76 -5.24 4.42
N CYS A 209 -0.71 -5.03 3.62
CA CYS A 209 0.13 -6.08 3.06
C CYS A 209 1.26 -6.54 3.98
N GLY A 210 1.46 -5.90 5.14
CA GLY A 210 2.53 -6.24 6.07
C GLY A 210 3.93 -5.87 5.58
N ILE A 211 4.07 -4.85 4.74
CA ILE A 211 5.36 -4.33 4.28
C ILE A 211 5.87 -3.24 5.22
N ILE A 212 4.95 -2.40 5.72
CA ILE A 212 5.28 -1.30 6.63
C ILE A 212 4.42 -1.36 7.89
N ASP A 213 4.95 -0.81 8.98
CA ASP A 213 4.15 -0.39 10.12
C ASP A 213 3.62 1.01 9.85
N TYR A 214 2.30 1.13 9.82
CA TYR A 214 1.60 2.39 9.72
C TYR A 214 0.74 2.62 10.95
N GLU A 215 1.15 3.57 11.76
CA GLU A 215 0.38 4.05 12.89
C GLU A 215 -0.16 5.44 12.56
N THR A 216 -1.43 5.68 12.85
CA THR A 216 -2.08 6.97 12.62
C THR A 216 -2.90 7.34 13.83
N ARG A 217 -2.94 8.63 14.14
CA ARG A 217 -3.71 9.15 15.26
C ARG A 217 -5.20 8.90 15.03
N GLY A 218 -5.90 8.34 16.02
CA GLY A 218 -7.36 8.38 16.09
C GLY A 218 -7.86 9.82 16.20
N ARG A 219 -9.14 10.08 15.86
CA ARG A 219 -9.71 11.44 16.02
C ARG A 219 -9.59 11.97 17.46
N SER A 220 -9.55 11.07 18.45
CA SER A 220 -9.43 11.36 19.88
C SER A 220 -8.00 11.48 20.41
N ASP A 221 -6.99 10.92 19.73
CA ASP A 221 -5.72 10.61 20.42
C ASP A 221 -4.80 11.83 20.46
N PRO A 222 -4.38 12.36 21.60
CA PRO A 222 -3.72 13.66 21.64
C PRO A 222 -2.36 13.71 20.94
N TRP A 223 -1.97 14.92 20.52
CA TRP A 223 -0.78 15.15 19.70
C TRP A 223 0.54 15.02 20.47
N GLN A 224 0.51 15.12 21.80
CA GLN A 224 1.68 15.03 22.66
C GLN A 224 1.27 14.44 24.01
N THR A 225 2.08 13.51 24.51
CA THR A 225 2.08 13.13 25.92
C THR A 225 3.26 13.79 26.59
N HIS A 226 3.03 14.26 27.80
CA HIS A 226 4.00 14.92 28.64
C HIS A 226 4.26 14.02 29.84
N GLN A 227 5.53 13.84 30.17
CA GLN A 227 5.97 13.19 31.40
C GLN A 227 6.75 14.17 32.24
N TYR A 228 6.57 14.10 33.55
CA TYR A 228 7.32 14.91 34.50
C TYR A 228 8.77 14.45 34.57
N THR A 229 9.71 15.39 34.43
CA THR A 229 11.16 15.09 34.42
C THR A 229 11.80 15.22 35.80
N GLY A 230 11.13 15.87 36.75
CA GLY A 230 11.73 16.23 38.05
C GLY A 230 12.82 17.31 38.00
N GLU A 231 13.25 17.72 36.81
CA GLU A 231 14.37 18.65 36.59
C GLU A 231 13.92 19.91 35.82
N SER A 232 14.60 21.04 36.04
CA SER A 232 14.41 22.27 35.24
C SER A 232 15.65 22.56 34.42
N LYS A 233 15.47 23.02 33.18
CA LYS A 233 16.57 23.50 32.32
C LYS A 233 17.06 24.89 32.70
N LEU A 234 16.36 25.58 33.60
CA LEU A 234 16.74 26.91 34.07
C LEU A 234 17.63 26.78 35.31
N LEU A 235 18.95 26.84 35.10
CA LEU A 235 19.94 26.91 36.17
C LEU A 235 19.59 28.03 37.17
N GLY A 236 19.27 27.66 38.40
CA GLY A 236 19.15 28.59 39.53
C GLY A 236 17.86 29.42 39.61
N LYS A 237 16.80 29.12 38.84
CA LYS A 237 15.47 29.70 39.10
C LYS A 237 14.58 28.71 39.83
N GLU A 238 14.01 29.19 40.94
CA GLU A 238 13.08 28.48 41.80
C GLU A 238 11.95 27.80 41.02
N ARG A 239 11.37 26.77 41.64
CA ARG A 239 10.02 26.22 41.35
C ARG A 239 9.12 27.32 40.78
N PRO A 240 8.18 27.07 39.85
CA PRO A 240 7.22 28.10 39.46
C PRO A 240 6.51 28.63 40.73
N ALA A 241 7.01 29.74 41.30
CA ALA A 241 6.61 30.21 42.62
C ALA A 241 5.27 30.94 42.55
N GLU A 242 4.80 31.24 41.34
CA GLU A 242 3.61 32.04 41.07
C GLU A 242 2.28 31.27 41.19
N GLU A 243 2.27 29.96 41.45
CA GLU A 243 1.03 29.16 41.35
C GLU A 243 0.94 28.01 42.37
N SER A 244 1.36 28.23 43.62
CA SER A 244 1.13 27.23 44.69
C SER A 244 -0.35 27.07 45.07
N THR A 245 -1.24 27.89 44.52
CA THR A 245 -2.69 27.83 44.73
C THR A 245 -3.43 28.17 43.43
N GLY A 246 -4.56 27.50 43.18
CA GLY A 246 -5.42 27.72 42.00
C GLY A 246 -5.18 26.75 40.83
N ARG A 247 -5.96 26.96 39.76
CA ARG A 247 -6.12 26.08 38.59
C ARG A 247 -4.81 25.60 37.94
N LEU A 248 -3.87 26.51 37.70
CA LEU A 248 -2.60 26.18 37.04
C LEU A 248 -1.63 25.45 37.98
N GLY A 249 -1.70 25.72 39.28
CA GLY A 249 -1.01 24.96 40.31
C GLY A 249 -1.47 23.50 40.37
N SER A 250 -2.78 23.25 40.24
CA SER A 250 -3.33 21.88 40.17
C SER A 250 -2.82 21.13 38.93
N VAL A 251 -2.63 21.79 37.79
CA VAL A 251 -2.01 21.19 36.59
C VAL A 251 -0.57 20.75 36.86
N TYR A 252 0.24 21.61 37.49
CA TYR A 252 1.62 21.23 37.86
C TYR A 252 1.65 20.08 38.87
N ASN A 253 0.80 20.13 39.88
CA ASN A 253 0.70 19.09 40.91
C ASN A 253 0.20 17.75 40.35
N PHE A 254 -0.67 17.76 39.34
CA PHE A 254 -1.11 16.56 38.63
C PHE A 254 0.08 15.79 38.06
N PHE A 255 0.95 16.44 37.29
CA PHE A 255 2.15 15.81 36.72
C PHE A 255 3.15 15.38 37.80
N LYS A 256 3.31 16.18 38.86
CA LYS A 256 4.23 15.87 39.96
C LYS A 256 3.78 14.65 40.79
N THR A 257 2.48 14.48 41.00
CA THR A 257 1.92 13.34 41.75
C THR A 257 1.86 12.07 40.90
N HIS A 258 1.96 12.20 39.58
CA HIS A 258 1.99 11.08 38.64
C HIS A 258 3.24 11.11 37.75
N PRO A 259 4.46 11.02 38.32
CA PRO A 259 5.70 11.25 37.57
C PRO A 259 6.00 10.17 36.51
N GLU A 260 5.54 8.94 36.74
CA GLU A 260 5.71 7.82 35.81
C GLU A 260 4.66 7.81 34.67
N GLY A 261 3.61 8.61 34.81
CA GLY A 261 2.51 8.65 33.84
C GLY A 261 2.81 9.51 32.62
N HIS A 262 2.19 9.14 31.49
CA HIS A 262 2.30 9.84 30.22
C HIS A 262 0.96 10.50 29.94
N TYR A 263 0.87 11.82 30.11
CA TYR A 263 -0.42 12.50 30.06
C TYR A 263 -0.49 13.54 28.97
N THR A 264 -1.63 13.57 28.34
CA THR A 264 -1.99 14.53 27.31
C THR A 264 -2.64 15.77 27.93
N VAL A 265 -2.68 16.88 27.19
CA VAL A 265 -3.37 18.09 27.65
C VAL A 265 -4.86 17.81 27.91
N GLU A 266 -5.47 16.96 27.09
CA GLU A 266 -6.87 16.56 27.20
C GLU A 266 -7.16 15.67 28.43
N GLU A 267 -6.27 14.74 28.78
CA GLU A 267 -6.41 13.93 30.00
C GLU A 267 -6.23 14.78 31.26
N VAL A 268 -5.26 15.71 31.23
CA VAL A 268 -5.10 16.71 32.30
C VAL A 268 -6.36 17.56 32.38
N PHE A 269 -6.92 17.99 31.24
CA PHE A 269 -8.16 18.76 31.20
C PHE A 269 -9.35 17.99 31.81
N GLU A 270 -9.56 16.71 31.47
CA GLU A 270 -10.65 15.93 32.08
C GLU A 270 -10.43 15.74 33.59
N ALA A 271 -9.19 15.61 34.07
CA ALA A 271 -8.89 15.59 35.49
C ALA A 271 -9.19 16.94 36.16
N MET A 272 -8.81 18.06 35.54
CA MET A 272 -9.04 19.41 36.07
C MET A 272 -10.52 19.82 36.01
N LYS A 273 -11.29 19.33 35.03
CA LYS A 273 -12.72 19.60 34.87
C LYS A 273 -13.55 19.05 36.03
N LEU A 274 -13.12 17.95 36.65
CA LEU A 274 -13.74 17.42 37.86
C LEU A 274 -13.46 18.32 39.09
N GLU A 275 -12.28 18.94 39.13
CA GLU A 275 -11.86 19.84 40.21
C GLU A 275 -12.44 21.27 40.05
N TYR A 276 -12.73 21.68 38.81
CA TYR A 276 -13.27 23.00 38.45
C TYR A 276 -14.49 22.90 37.51
N PRO A 277 -15.64 22.38 37.99
CA PRO A 277 -16.82 22.13 37.14
C PRO A 277 -17.54 23.39 36.65
N ASP A 278 -17.38 24.52 37.34
CA ASP A 278 -18.05 25.79 37.03
C ASP A 278 -17.30 26.65 36.01
N ASP A 279 -16.10 26.24 35.59
CA ASP A 279 -15.29 26.96 34.62
C ASP A 279 -15.76 26.74 33.18
N ASP A 280 -15.61 27.77 32.32
CA ASP A 280 -15.86 27.62 30.89
C ASP A 280 -14.90 26.57 30.29
N PRO A 281 -15.42 25.45 29.73
CA PRO A 281 -14.58 24.34 29.26
C PRO A 281 -13.56 24.74 28.20
N LYS A 282 -13.91 25.72 27.34
CA LYS A 282 -13.00 26.17 26.27
C LYS A 282 -11.85 26.99 26.84
N LYS A 283 -12.15 27.93 27.74
CA LYS A 283 -11.15 28.74 28.43
C LYS A 283 -10.22 27.89 29.29
N LEU A 284 -10.78 26.94 30.05
CA LEU A 284 -10.02 26.00 30.88
C LEU A 284 -9.03 25.17 30.04
N LEU A 285 -9.46 24.64 28.89
CA LEU A 285 -8.59 23.88 28.00
C LEU A 285 -7.44 24.73 27.42
N ILE A 286 -7.71 25.98 27.04
CA ILE A 286 -6.68 26.91 26.53
C ILE A 286 -5.64 27.20 27.61
N ASP A 287 -6.08 27.51 28.83
CA ASP A 287 -5.21 27.82 29.96
C ASP A 287 -4.27 26.64 30.30
N ILE A 288 -4.81 25.41 30.30
CA ILE A 288 -4.03 24.18 30.53
C ILE A 288 -3.01 23.98 29.41
N TYR A 289 -3.41 24.17 28.14
CA TYR A 289 -2.52 24.02 26.99
C TYR A 289 -1.32 24.98 27.09
N GLU A 290 -1.57 26.27 27.32
CA GLU A 290 -0.52 27.29 27.45
C GLU A 290 0.40 27.03 28.65
N TYR A 291 -0.14 26.48 29.73
CA TYR A 291 0.65 26.19 30.91
C TYR A 291 1.51 24.94 30.76
N VAL A 292 0.96 23.85 30.20
CA VAL A 292 1.73 22.65 29.86
C VAL A 292 2.88 22.98 28.90
N ASP A 293 2.64 23.86 27.91
CA ASP A 293 3.71 24.32 27.01
C ASP A 293 4.79 25.14 27.72
N ARG A 294 4.40 25.98 28.69
CA ARG A 294 5.34 26.70 29.56
C ARG A 294 6.18 25.75 30.41
N LEU A 295 5.57 24.75 31.05
CA LEU A 295 6.26 23.74 31.85
C LEU A 295 7.26 22.94 31.00
N ARG A 296 6.86 22.54 29.79
CA ARG A 296 7.71 21.88 28.79
C ARG A 296 8.90 22.75 28.39
N THR A 297 8.64 24.01 28.04
CA THR A 297 9.70 24.96 27.62
C THR A 297 10.72 25.20 28.73
N ARG A 298 10.27 25.21 30.00
CA ARG A 298 11.11 25.35 31.19
C ARG A 298 11.81 24.04 31.63
N GLY A 299 11.54 22.93 30.94
CA GLY A 299 12.18 21.65 31.15
C GLY A 299 11.53 20.73 32.19
N TYR A 300 10.46 21.17 32.85
CA TYR A 300 9.74 20.39 33.88
C TYR A 300 8.94 19.21 33.31
N LEU A 301 8.61 19.29 32.02
CA LEU A 301 7.96 18.22 31.28
C LEU A 301 8.83 17.86 30.08
N GLN A 302 8.96 16.58 29.80
CA GLN A 302 9.49 16.07 28.54
C GLN A 302 8.35 15.54 27.68
N ASN A 303 8.49 15.74 26.37
CA ASN A 303 7.61 15.07 25.44
C ASN A 303 8.04 13.62 25.32
N THR A 304 7.10 12.71 25.57
CA THR A 304 7.32 11.27 25.53
C THR A 304 6.64 10.59 24.35
N SER A 305 5.83 11.33 23.58
CA SER A 305 5.00 10.75 22.51
C SER A 305 5.76 10.44 21.23
N LYS A 306 5.38 9.30 20.62
CA LYS A 306 5.75 8.88 19.25
C LYS A 306 5.13 9.76 18.14
N PHE A 307 4.03 10.46 18.43
CA PHE A 307 3.33 11.36 17.49
C PHE A 307 3.52 12.80 17.95
N THR A 308 3.68 13.72 16.99
CA THR A 308 3.70 15.17 17.22
C THR A 308 2.71 15.83 16.26
N LYS A 309 2.38 17.12 16.44
CA LYS A 309 1.59 17.92 15.46
C LYS A 309 2.17 17.86 14.03
N LYS A 310 3.48 17.67 13.91
CA LYS A 310 4.21 17.47 12.65
C LYS A 310 4.08 16.03 12.12
N TYR A 311 3.85 15.07 13.02
CA TYR A 311 3.90 13.63 12.81
C TYR A 311 2.58 12.92 13.12
N GLY A 312 1.43 13.37 12.61
CA GLY A 312 0.11 12.73 12.85
C GLY A 312 -0.06 11.29 12.34
N SER A 313 1.03 10.73 11.85
CA SER A 313 1.19 9.39 11.33
C SER A 313 2.65 9.01 11.49
N LYS A 314 2.93 7.73 11.70
CA LYS A 314 4.26 7.15 11.77
C LYS A 314 4.30 5.99 10.77
N ILE A 315 5.35 5.96 9.96
CA ILE A 315 5.58 4.97 8.92
C ILE A 315 6.98 4.41 9.15
N ALA A 316 7.09 3.10 9.30
CA ALA A 316 8.35 2.38 9.40
C ALA A 316 8.35 1.20 8.42
N LEU A 317 9.48 0.92 7.78
CA LEU A 317 9.65 -0.33 7.06
C LEU A 317 9.76 -1.46 8.07
N LYS A 318 9.03 -2.56 7.84
CA LYS A 318 9.16 -3.74 8.70
C LYS A 318 10.50 -4.42 8.48
N PRO A 319 11.18 -4.93 9.52
CA PRO A 319 12.43 -5.65 9.36
C PRO A 319 12.32 -6.83 8.39
N GLU A 320 11.21 -7.56 8.41
CA GLU A 320 10.98 -8.72 7.54
C GLU A 320 10.78 -8.32 6.07
N ALA A 321 10.45 -7.06 5.80
CA ALA A 321 10.27 -6.54 4.45
C ALA A 321 11.52 -5.86 3.88
N TYR A 322 12.57 -5.68 4.70
CA TYR A 322 13.75 -4.89 4.33
C TYR A 322 14.43 -5.41 3.07
N ASP A 323 14.77 -6.70 3.06
CA ASP A 323 15.50 -7.32 1.95
C ASP A 323 14.69 -7.25 0.65
N SER A 324 13.40 -7.60 0.67
CA SER A 324 12.53 -7.52 -0.51
C SER A 324 12.40 -6.10 -1.06
N VAL A 325 12.32 -5.10 -0.18
CA VAL A 325 12.21 -3.69 -0.60
C VAL A 325 13.54 -3.16 -1.14
N HIS A 326 14.65 -3.50 -0.48
CA HIS A 326 16.00 -3.17 -0.93
C HIS A 326 16.31 -3.77 -2.30
N ASP A 327 16.02 -5.06 -2.48
CA ASP A 327 16.29 -5.79 -3.72
C ASP A 327 15.41 -5.30 -4.86
N LEU A 328 14.15 -4.93 -4.58
CA LEU A 328 13.27 -4.31 -5.57
C LEU A 328 13.84 -2.96 -6.06
N VAL A 329 14.22 -2.08 -5.13
CA VAL A 329 14.78 -0.76 -5.47
C VAL A 329 16.09 -0.92 -6.26
N SER A 330 16.96 -1.82 -5.81
CA SER A 330 18.22 -2.15 -6.50
C SER A 330 17.99 -2.71 -7.90
N LEU A 331 17.01 -3.60 -8.06
CA LEU A 331 16.65 -4.18 -9.36
C LEU A 331 16.11 -3.13 -10.32
N VAL A 332 15.24 -2.23 -9.85
CA VAL A 332 14.70 -1.13 -10.65
C VAL A 332 15.83 -0.21 -11.13
N ASP A 333 16.79 0.11 -10.28
CA ASP A 333 17.96 0.93 -10.67
C ASP A 333 18.82 0.22 -11.73
N LYS A 334 19.13 -1.08 -11.56
CA LYS A 334 19.87 -1.88 -12.55
C LYS A 334 19.18 -1.93 -13.91
N ILE A 335 17.86 -2.15 -13.93
CA ILE A 335 17.07 -2.12 -15.16
C ILE A 335 17.16 -0.74 -15.80
N GLN A 336 16.99 0.32 -15.01
CA GLN A 336 16.99 1.69 -15.52
C GLN A 336 18.31 2.08 -16.18
N ASN A 337 19.43 1.59 -15.64
CA ASN A 337 20.77 1.86 -16.16
C ASN A 337 21.14 0.97 -17.37
N VAL A 338 20.20 0.17 -17.89
CA VAL A 338 20.37 -0.66 -19.09
C VAL A 338 21.61 -1.55 -18.97
N ASP A 339 21.77 -2.20 -17.83
CA ASP A 339 22.82 -3.19 -17.70
C ASP A 339 22.54 -4.37 -18.65
N THR A 340 23.33 -4.48 -19.72
CA THR A 340 23.15 -5.48 -20.77
C THR A 340 23.18 -6.91 -20.23
N GLU A 341 23.99 -7.15 -19.21
CA GLU A 341 24.05 -8.46 -18.55
C GLU A 341 22.75 -8.75 -17.79
N THR A 342 22.26 -7.79 -16.99
CA THR A 342 20.96 -7.85 -16.32
C THR A 342 19.81 -8.08 -17.30
N LEU A 343 19.76 -7.36 -18.42
CA LEU A 343 18.69 -7.54 -19.41
C LEU A 343 18.76 -8.91 -20.11
N ALA A 344 19.96 -9.38 -20.46
CA ALA A 344 20.16 -10.70 -21.02
C ALA A 344 19.80 -11.81 -20.02
N HIS A 345 20.15 -11.61 -18.75
CA HIS A 345 19.80 -12.50 -17.66
C HIS A 345 18.29 -12.59 -17.47
N GLY A 346 17.58 -11.46 -17.45
CA GLY A 346 16.12 -11.44 -17.37
C GLY A 346 15.45 -12.27 -18.45
N LYS A 347 15.88 -12.11 -19.71
CA LYS A 347 15.35 -12.92 -20.83
C LYS A 347 15.61 -14.40 -20.65
N ARG A 348 16.81 -14.76 -20.21
CA ARG A 348 17.20 -16.15 -19.97
C ARG A 348 16.34 -16.77 -18.85
N VAL A 349 16.21 -16.09 -17.72
CA VAL A 349 15.40 -16.57 -16.58
C VAL A 349 13.93 -16.69 -16.97
N GLY A 350 13.39 -15.73 -17.73
CA GLY A 350 12.02 -15.84 -18.23
C GLY A 350 11.78 -17.12 -19.05
N ARG A 351 12.74 -17.53 -19.89
CA ARG A 351 12.67 -18.78 -20.64
C ARG A 351 12.81 -20.01 -19.74
N GLU A 352 13.71 -19.97 -18.76
CA GLU A 352 13.91 -21.04 -17.79
C GLU A 352 12.64 -21.26 -16.93
N ILE A 353 11.97 -20.18 -16.52
CA ILE A 353 10.68 -20.24 -15.82
C ILE A 353 9.64 -20.92 -16.70
N LEU A 354 9.47 -20.50 -17.95
CA LEU A 354 8.47 -21.10 -18.85
C LEU A 354 8.74 -22.58 -19.17
N ALA A 355 10.00 -23.01 -19.09
CA ALA A 355 10.39 -24.42 -19.29
C ALA A 355 10.08 -25.30 -18.06
N ASP A 356 9.82 -24.71 -16.89
CA ASP A 356 9.56 -25.42 -15.64
C ASP A 356 8.11 -25.23 -15.17
N ARG A 357 7.34 -26.33 -15.22
CA ARG A 357 5.93 -26.33 -14.84
C ARG A 357 5.71 -26.00 -13.36
N GLU A 358 6.60 -26.40 -12.45
CA GLU A 358 6.43 -26.11 -11.03
C GLU A 358 6.59 -24.61 -10.79
N ARG A 359 7.62 -24.00 -11.39
CA ARG A 359 7.86 -22.55 -11.30
C ARG A 359 6.67 -21.73 -11.81
N VAL A 360 6.16 -22.05 -13.00
CA VAL A 360 4.94 -21.41 -13.55
C VAL A 360 3.74 -21.61 -12.61
N THR A 361 3.58 -22.81 -12.06
CA THR A 361 2.48 -23.14 -11.14
C THR A 361 2.53 -22.26 -9.90
N VAL A 362 3.67 -22.22 -9.20
CA VAL A 362 3.86 -21.43 -7.98
C VAL A 362 3.60 -19.94 -8.24
N LEU A 363 4.13 -19.40 -9.34
CA LEU A 363 3.91 -18.01 -9.73
C LEU A 363 2.43 -17.70 -10.02
N MET A 364 1.70 -18.64 -10.65
CA MET A 364 0.26 -18.49 -10.88
C MET A 364 -0.57 -18.65 -9.59
N GLU A 365 -0.18 -19.52 -8.65
CA GLU A 365 -0.78 -19.59 -7.29
C GLU A 365 -0.63 -18.24 -6.57
N LYS A 366 0.55 -17.62 -6.68
CA LYS A 366 0.84 -16.30 -6.12
C LYS A 366 0.03 -15.18 -6.80
N ALA A 367 -0.06 -15.21 -8.14
CA ALA A 367 -0.90 -14.27 -8.88
C ALA A 367 -2.37 -14.36 -8.47
N ARG A 368 -2.89 -15.59 -8.33
CA ARG A 368 -4.27 -15.87 -7.95
C ARG A 368 -4.57 -15.41 -6.53
N SER A 369 -3.73 -15.79 -5.57
CA SER A 369 -3.91 -15.45 -4.15
C SER A 369 -3.82 -13.95 -3.87
N THR A 370 -3.11 -13.19 -4.71
CA THR A 370 -2.99 -11.73 -4.58
C THR A 370 -3.95 -10.94 -5.47
N SER A 371 -4.69 -11.60 -6.37
CA SER A 371 -5.68 -10.98 -7.25
C SER A 371 -7.00 -10.72 -6.52
N PRO A 372 -7.46 -9.46 -6.39
CA PRO A 372 -8.76 -9.17 -5.78
C PRO A 372 -9.95 -9.76 -6.56
N ASP A 373 -9.81 -9.87 -7.88
CA ASP A 373 -10.86 -10.36 -8.76
C ASP A 373 -10.95 -11.89 -8.73
N ALA A 374 -9.82 -12.60 -8.63
CA ALA A 374 -9.79 -14.05 -8.51
C ALA A 374 -10.33 -14.53 -7.15
N ASN A 375 -10.06 -13.76 -6.09
CA ASN A 375 -10.56 -14.04 -4.75
C ASN A 375 -11.98 -13.48 -4.51
N ARG A 376 -12.63 -12.95 -5.55
CA ARG A 376 -14.00 -12.46 -5.45
C ARG A 376 -14.95 -13.66 -5.40
N LYS A 377 -15.34 -14.06 -4.18
CA LYS A 377 -16.38 -15.07 -3.98
C LYS A 377 -17.73 -14.62 -4.55
N PRO A 378 -18.59 -15.56 -5.00
CA PRO A 378 -19.99 -15.27 -5.32
C PRO A 378 -20.67 -14.51 -4.18
N ILE A 379 -21.57 -13.59 -4.54
CA ILE A 379 -22.26 -12.73 -3.56
C ILE A 379 -23.09 -13.58 -2.58
N SER A 380 -23.62 -14.73 -3.00
CA SER A 380 -24.38 -15.67 -2.18
C SER A 380 -23.53 -16.24 -1.04
N GLU A 381 -22.39 -16.86 -1.33
CA GLU A 381 -21.48 -17.42 -0.30
C GLU A 381 -21.03 -16.34 0.70
N MET A 382 -20.72 -15.14 0.19
CA MET A 382 -20.26 -14.04 1.05
C MET A 382 -21.38 -13.44 1.90
N THR A 383 -22.64 -13.58 1.47
CA THR A 383 -23.80 -13.14 2.27
C THR A 383 -23.88 -13.93 3.56
N GLU A 384 -23.77 -15.26 3.49
CA GLU A 384 -23.82 -16.13 4.67
C GLU A 384 -22.69 -15.81 5.65
N VAL A 385 -21.45 -15.66 5.16
CA VAL A 385 -20.30 -15.33 6.01
C VAL A 385 -20.46 -13.97 6.68
N VAL A 386 -20.94 -12.95 5.97
CA VAL A 386 -21.16 -11.62 6.55
C VAL A 386 -22.30 -11.63 7.57
N LEU A 387 -23.36 -12.40 7.32
CA LEU A 387 -24.45 -12.55 8.29
C LEU A 387 -23.97 -13.27 9.55
N ASP A 388 -23.17 -14.32 9.44
CA ASP A 388 -22.56 -15.00 10.60
C ASP A 388 -21.70 -14.04 11.42
N ILE A 389 -20.88 -13.22 10.77
CA ILE A 389 -20.07 -12.19 11.44
C ILE A 389 -20.95 -11.17 12.19
N LEU A 390 -22.01 -10.66 11.56
CA LEU A 390 -22.91 -9.68 12.16
C LEU A 390 -23.79 -10.26 13.26
N SER A 391 -24.13 -11.55 13.17
CA SER A 391 -24.87 -12.28 14.21
C SER A 391 -24.00 -12.47 15.45
N ALA A 392 -22.74 -12.87 15.25
CA ALA A 392 -21.77 -13.03 16.35
C ALA A 392 -21.30 -11.68 16.93
N ASN A 393 -21.32 -10.60 16.13
CA ASN A 393 -20.79 -9.29 16.52
C ASN A 393 -21.78 -8.18 16.14
N PRO A 394 -22.88 -8.00 16.88
CA PRO A 394 -23.88 -6.98 16.57
C PRO A 394 -23.30 -5.56 16.77
N GLY A 395 -23.65 -4.64 15.85
CA GLY A 395 -23.29 -3.22 15.97
C GLY A 395 -21.86 -2.89 15.53
N VAL A 396 -21.19 -3.79 14.80
CA VAL A 396 -19.86 -3.55 14.25
C VAL A 396 -19.88 -2.61 13.04
N THR A 397 -18.74 -1.94 12.80
CA THR A 397 -18.56 -1.09 11.62
C THR A 397 -18.09 -1.91 10.43
N ARG A 398 -18.24 -1.35 9.23
CA ARG A 398 -17.71 -1.93 7.99
C ARG A 398 -16.22 -2.33 8.07
N ASN A 399 -15.41 -1.56 8.79
CA ASN A 399 -13.97 -1.84 8.93
C ASN A 399 -13.72 -3.06 9.83
N VAL A 400 -14.54 -3.23 10.87
CA VAL A 400 -14.47 -4.41 11.75
C VAL A 400 -14.96 -5.65 11.01
N VAL A 401 -16.05 -5.56 10.23
CA VAL A 401 -16.48 -6.66 9.35
C VAL A 401 -15.36 -7.06 8.38
N ARG A 402 -14.68 -6.07 7.78
CA ARG A 402 -13.51 -6.33 6.92
C ARG A 402 -12.41 -7.09 7.67
N GLN A 403 -12.08 -6.67 8.89
CA GLN A 403 -11.04 -7.29 9.70
C GLN A 403 -11.39 -8.75 10.02
N LEU A 404 -12.62 -9.02 10.49
CA LEU A 404 -13.10 -10.36 10.80
C LEU A 404 -13.14 -11.27 9.55
N LEU A 405 -13.45 -10.70 8.38
CA LEU A 405 -13.31 -11.40 7.11
C LEU A 405 -11.84 -11.77 6.81
N SER A 406 -10.90 -10.83 7.01
CA SER A 406 -9.48 -11.09 6.83
C SER A 406 -8.95 -12.18 7.76
N GLU A 407 -9.39 -12.19 9.02
CA GLU A 407 -9.04 -13.24 10.01
C GLU A 407 -9.53 -14.64 9.58
N ARG A 408 -10.64 -14.69 8.84
CA ARG A 408 -11.16 -15.92 8.21
C ARG A 408 -10.53 -16.23 6.85
N GLY A 409 -9.46 -15.52 6.47
CA GLY A 409 -8.72 -15.72 5.22
C GLY A 409 -9.29 -14.98 4.01
N TYR A 410 -10.35 -14.17 4.17
CA TYR A 410 -10.98 -13.43 3.07
C TYR A 410 -10.43 -12.01 2.94
N ARG A 411 -9.80 -11.70 1.79
CA ARG A 411 -9.24 -10.36 1.54
C ARG A 411 -10.20 -9.46 0.74
N TYR A 412 -10.94 -8.60 1.44
CA TYR A 412 -11.86 -7.63 0.82
C TYR A 412 -11.47 -6.17 1.05
N THR A 413 -11.70 -5.33 0.03
CA THR A 413 -11.56 -3.87 0.20
C THR A 413 -12.75 -3.31 1.01
N PRO A 414 -12.58 -2.17 1.73
CA PRO A 414 -13.68 -1.51 2.41
C PRO A 414 -14.87 -1.20 1.49
N LYS A 415 -14.61 -0.87 0.21
CA LYS A 415 -15.65 -0.62 -0.79
C LYS A 415 -16.47 -1.88 -1.07
N ASN A 416 -15.81 -3.03 -1.21
CA ASN A 416 -16.50 -4.29 -1.50
C ASN A 416 -17.36 -4.74 -0.31
N VAL A 417 -16.83 -4.66 0.91
CA VAL A 417 -17.62 -4.93 2.13
C VAL A 417 -18.81 -3.98 2.23
N GLY A 418 -18.60 -2.68 1.93
CA GLY A 418 -19.68 -1.70 1.86
C GLY A 418 -20.78 -2.09 0.87
N ASN A 419 -20.41 -2.45 -0.36
CA ASN A 419 -21.37 -2.89 -1.38
C ASN A 419 -22.16 -4.14 -0.95
N ILE A 420 -21.54 -5.07 -0.23
CA ILE A 420 -22.23 -6.26 0.30
C ILE A 420 -23.24 -5.83 1.36
N LEU A 421 -22.82 -5.05 2.36
CA LEU A 421 -23.69 -4.54 3.43
C LEU A 421 -24.84 -3.72 2.86
N ASP A 422 -24.58 -2.82 1.90
CA ASP A 422 -25.63 -2.02 1.26
C ASP A 422 -26.64 -2.91 0.52
N LYS A 423 -26.18 -3.97 -0.17
CA LYS A 423 -27.09 -4.94 -0.82
C LYS A 423 -27.92 -5.74 0.18
N LEU A 424 -27.33 -6.19 1.28
CA LEU A 424 -28.06 -6.91 2.33
C LEU A 424 -29.08 -6.02 3.02
N HIS A 425 -28.74 -4.75 3.21
CA HIS A 425 -29.65 -3.75 3.77
C HIS A 425 -30.81 -3.42 2.84
N LEU A 426 -30.54 -3.24 1.55
CA LEU A 426 -31.59 -3.07 0.53
C LEU A 426 -32.53 -4.28 0.45
N ARG A 427 -32.02 -5.48 0.76
CA ARG A 427 -32.81 -6.72 0.84
C ARG A 427 -33.52 -6.89 2.19
N GLY A 428 -33.36 -5.96 3.13
CA GLY A 428 -33.99 -6.02 4.46
C GLY A 428 -33.39 -7.04 5.43
N VAL A 429 -32.29 -7.73 5.05
CA VAL A 429 -31.68 -8.80 5.87
C VAL A 429 -30.87 -8.22 7.04
N ILE A 430 -30.34 -7.00 6.87
CA ILE A 430 -29.61 -6.26 7.90
C ILE A 430 -30.11 -4.82 8.02
N THR A 431 -29.95 -4.24 9.19
CA THR A 431 -30.22 -2.82 9.46
C THR A 431 -28.92 -2.07 9.74
N LYS A 432 -28.98 -0.73 9.65
CA LYS A 432 -27.87 0.15 10.00
C LYS A 432 -28.32 1.24 10.95
N GLU A 433 -27.47 1.54 11.93
CA GLU A 433 -27.59 2.72 12.77
C GLU A 433 -26.46 3.68 12.45
N THR A 434 -26.78 4.94 12.23
CA THR A 434 -25.79 5.97 11.93
C THR A 434 -25.48 6.74 13.20
N THR A 435 -24.24 6.66 13.65
CA THR A 435 -23.76 7.44 14.80
C THR A 435 -23.73 8.94 14.49
N SER A 436 -23.67 9.79 15.52
CA SER A 436 -23.50 11.25 15.40
C SER A 436 -22.30 11.66 14.54
N SER A 437 -21.26 10.81 14.48
CA SER A 437 -20.06 10.97 13.65
C SER A 437 -20.22 10.55 12.17
N ARG A 438 -21.44 10.21 11.73
CA ARG A 438 -21.77 9.65 10.40
C ARG A 438 -21.10 8.30 10.10
N ILE A 439 -20.79 7.52 11.13
CA ILE A 439 -20.29 6.15 11.01
C ILE A 439 -21.46 5.18 11.15
N ASN A 440 -21.60 4.25 10.20
CA ASN A 440 -22.65 3.23 10.20
C ASN A 440 -22.20 1.99 11.01
N LYS A 441 -23.04 1.59 11.96
CA LYS A 441 -23.00 0.29 12.66
C LYS A 441 -24.07 -0.62 12.08
N TRP A 442 -23.76 -1.90 11.91
CA TRP A 442 -24.62 -2.85 11.21
C TRP A 442 -25.12 -3.94 12.14
N PHE A 443 -26.36 -4.38 11.92
CA PHE A 443 -27.06 -5.37 12.74
C PHE A 443 -27.86 -6.32 11.86
N VAL A 444 -28.04 -7.57 12.28
CA VAL A 444 -28.97 -8.49 11.60
C VAL A 444 -30.41 -8.07 11.92
N SER A 445 -31.29 -8.05 10.92
CA SER A 445 -32.70 -7.69 11.11
C SER A 445 -33.42 -8.75 11.95
N PRO A 446 -34.31 -8.36 12.87
CA PRO A 446 -35.19 -9.31 13.57
C PRO A 446 -36.17 -9.93 12.55
N GLY A 447 -35.84 -11.12 12.05
CA GLY A 447 -36.55 -11.83 10.97
C GLY A 447 -35.64 -12.31 9.82
N GLY A 448 -34.36 -11.94 9.81
CA GLY A 448 -33.39 -12.30 8.77
C GLY A 448 -32.85 -13.73 8.82
N GLU A 449 -33.15 -14.50 9.88
CA GLU A 449 -32.68 -15.88 10.04
C GLU A 449 -33.61 -16.92 9.39
N SER A 450 -34.81 -16.54 8.93
CA SER A 450 -35.87 -17.52 8.58
C SER A 450 -36.35 -17.54 7.12
N SER A 451 -35.79 -16.75 6.21
CA SER A 451 -36.11 -16.89 4.78
C SER A 451 -34.96 -17.60 4.07
N GLY A 452 -35.14 -18.91 3.89
CA GLY A 452 -34.24 -19.76 3.12
C GLY A 452 -33.84 -19.14 1.80
N VAL A 453 -32.59 -19.37 1.44
CA VAL A 453 -32.01 -19.10 0.13
C VAL A 453 -32.87 -19.80 -0.92
N ASN A 454 -33.83 -19.08 -1.51
CA ASN A 454 -34.43 -19.51 -2.76
C ASN A 454 -33.42 -19.17 -3.87
N THR A 455 -33.00 -20.25 -4.54
CA THR A 455 -32.11 -20.37 -5.70
C THR A 455 -32.27 -19.29 -6.75
#